data_AF-A0A2P6PD10-F1
#
_entry.id   AF-A0A2P6PD10-F1
#
_cell.length_a   1.000
_cell.length_b   1.000
_cell.length_c   1.000
_cell.angle_alpha   90.00
_cell.angle_beta   90.00
_cell.angle_gamma   90.00
#
_symmetry.space_group_name_H-M   'P 1'
#
loop_
_entity.id
_entity.type
_entity.pdbx_description
1 polymer ?
#
loop_
_entity_poly.entity_id
_entity_poly.type
_entity_poly.pdbx_seq_one_letter_code
_entity_poly.pdbx_strand_id
1 'polypeptide(L)'
;MGDLETPAEKEGDGGVQPKMEARMSRKEKRKTMKKMKRKQTRKEIALKQQEEEEARLQDPQELINMEQEEAKRSESVRIIFEERERAWIEAMEIRKKKRIEEEERRISALEYEELSRKQQIKNANDDGDDDWEYVEEGPAEIIWQENEITVKKKRVKVPKRNKDQRSIKEDSDRPTSNPLPPQSEAFDDYKMLLYQRSSC
;
A
#
# COMPACT_ATOMS: atom_id res chain seq x y z
N MET A 1 -20.82 -33.15 -3.29
CA MET A 1 -19.49 -33.20 -3.93
C MET A 1 -19.05 -34.64 -3.88
N GLY A 2 -18.65 -35.20 -5.02
CA GLY A 2 -18.60 -36.64 -5.25
C GLY A 2 -17.57 -37.35 -4.40
N ASP A 3 -17.98 -38.50 -3.86
CA ASP A 3 -17.11 -39.50 -3.28
C ASP A 3 -16.14 -40.01 -4.34
N LEU A 4 -14.92 -39.47 -4.32
CA LEU A 4 -13.78 -40.03 -5.04
C LEU A 4 -13.25 -41.20 -4.21
N GLU A 5 -13.91 -42.35 -4.35
CA GLU A 5 -13.33 -43.63 -3.96
C GLU A 5 -12.06 -43.86 -4.78
N THR A 6 -10.90 -43.57 -4.18
CA THR A 6 -9.61 -44.07 -4.64
C THR A 6 -9.65 -45.60 -4.60
N PRO A 7 -9.32 -46.30 -5.70
CA PRO A 7 -9.28 -47.75 -5.69
C PRO A 7 -8.09 -48.17 -4.84
N ALA A 8 -8.34 -48.54 -3.58
CA ALA A 8 -7.37 -49.24 -2.76
C ALA A 8 -6.94 -50.50 -3.53
N GLU A 9 -5.73 -50.43 -4.08
CA GLU A 9 -5.06 -51.55 -4.71
C GLU A 9 -5.17 -52.75 -3.77
N LYS A 10 -5.98 -53.74 -4.16
CA LYS A 10 -6.03 -55.04 -3.50
C LYS A 10 -4.71 -55.76 -3.80
N GLU A 11 -3.69 -55.39 -3.05
CA GLU A 11 -2.43 -56.08 -2.89
C GLU A 11 -2.69 -57.52 -2.44
N GLY A 12 -2.76 -58.41 -3.45
CA GLY A 12 -2.48 -59.84 -3.35
C GLY A 12 -3.08 -60.55 -2.15
N ASP A 13 -4.41 -60.72 -2.15
CA ASP A 13 -5.00 -61.86 -1.47
C ASP A 13 -4.50 -63.11 -2.17
N GLY A 14 -3.49 -63.74 -1.56
CA GLY A 14 -2.94 -65.04 -1.96
C GLY A 14 -3.95 -66.15 -1.69
N GLY A 15 -5.18 -65.99 -2.18
CA GLY A 15 -6.15 -67.04 -2.34
C GLY A 15 -5.53 -68.07 -3.26
N VAL A 16 -5.11 -69.20 -2.68
CA VAL A 16 -4.73 -70.37 -3.47
C VAL A 16 -5.95 -70.69 -4.31
N GLN A 17 -5.82 -70.61 -5.64
CA GLN A 17 -6.97 -70.80 -6.52
C GLN A 17 -7.68 -72.12 -6.19
N PRO A 18 -9.02 -72.18 -6.21
CA PRO A 18 -9.78 -73.34 -5.75
C PRO A 18 -9.38 -74.64 -6.48
N LYS A 19 -8.87 -74.50 -7.72
CA LYS A 19 -8.33 -75.59 -8.54
C LYS A 19 -7.00 -76.16 -8.02
N MET A 20 -6.15 -75.34 -7.41
CA MET A 20 -4.92 -75.76 -6.74
C MET A 20 -5.23 -76.36 -5.37
N GLU A 21 -6.18 -75.78 -4.62
CA GLU A 21 -6.63 -76.37 -3.36
C GLU A 21 -7.20 -77.76 -3.56
N ALA A 22 -8.05 -77.99 -4.57
CA ALA A 22 -8.62 -79.30 -4.87
C ALA A 22 -7.55 -80.39 -5.12
N ARG A 23 -6.38 -80.02 -5.68
CA ARG A 23 -5.26 -80.92 -5.94
C ARG A 23 -4.32 -81.17 -4.75
N MET A 24 -4.44 -80.39 -3.67
CA MET A 24 -3.55 -80.49 -2.51
C MET A 24 -4.01 -81.53 -1.48
N SER A 25 -3.03 -82.14 -0.82
CA SER A 25 -3.27 -83.07 0.30
C SER A 25 -3.95 -82.36 1.48
N ARG A 26 -4.71 -83.10 2.30
CA ARG A 26 -5.36 -82.58 3.53
C ARG A 26 -4.38 -81.83 4.45
N LYS A 27 -3.13 -82.32 4.53
CA LYS A 27 -2.06 -81.70 5.34
C LYS A 27 -1.62 -80.36 4.77
N GLU A 28 -1.58 -80.23 3.44
CA GLU A 28 -1.20 -78.99 2.74
C GLU A 28 -2.31 -77.93 2.88
N LYS A 29 -3.58 -78.32 2.65
CA LYS A 29 -4.76 -77.46 2.89
C LYS A 29 -4.77 -76.88 4.31
N ARG A 30 -4.48 -77.71 5.32
CA ARG A 30 -4.40 -77.25 6.72
C ARG A 30 -3.28 -76.24 6.93
N LYS A 31 -2.11 -76.45 6.31
CA LYS A 31 -0.96 -75.54 6.42
C LYS A 31 -1.21 -74.20 5.72
N THR A 32 -1.79 -74.20 4.52
CA THR A 32 -2.14 -72.97 3.79
C THR A 32 -3.17 -72.15 4.56
N MET A 33 -4.24 -72.78 5.06
CA MET A 33 -5.23 -72.12 5.92
C MET A 33 -4.60 -71.53 7.19
N LYS A 34 -3.70 -72.26 7.86
CA LYS A 34 -3.00 -71.74 9.05
C LYS A 34 -2.07 -70.56 8.72
N LYS A 35 -1.39 -70.61 7.56
CA LYS A 35 -0.53 -69.53 7.07
C LYS A 35 -1.35 -68.28 6.74
N MET A 36 -2.48 -68.44 6.06
CA MET A 36 -3.40 -67.34 5.73
C MET A 36 -3.99 -66.70 6.99
N LYS A 37 -4.48 -67.51 7.95
CA LYS A 37 -4.97 -66.99 9.23
C LYS A 37 -3.90 -66.20 9.97
N ARG A 38 -2.66 -66.71 10.04
CA ARG A 38 -1.54 -65.97 10.67
C ARG A 38 -1.19 -64.67 9.94
N LYS A 39 -1.30 -64.65 8.60
CA LYS A 39 -1.07 -63.45 7.80
C LYS A 39 -2.17 -62.42 8.07
N GLN A 40 -3.43 -62.86 8.10
CA GLN A 40 -4.59 -62.01 8.42
C GLN A 40 -4.48 -61.44 9.83
N THR A 41 -4.20 -62.26 10.85
CA THR A 41 -4.05 -61.77 12.23
C THR A 41 -2.91 -60.75 12.36
N ARG A 42 -1.79 -60.95 11.66
CA ARG A 42 -0.69 -59.97 11.66
C ARG A 42 -1.10 -58.65 11.00
N LYS A 43 -1.84 -58.72 9.89
CA LYS A 43 -2.36 -57.54 9.20
C LYS A 43 -3.38 -56.80 10.07
N GLU A 44 -4.30 -57.52 10.70
CA GLU A 44 -5.31 -56.95 11.60
C GLU A 44 -4.67 -56.27 12.81
N ILE A 45 -3.64 -56.88 13.41
CA ILE A 45 -2.88 -56.25 14.50
C ILE A 45 -2.20 -54.96 14.02
N ALA A 46 -1.54 -54.98 12.85
CA ALA A 46 -0.88 -53.79 12.31
C ALA A 46 -1.86 -52.67 11.97
N LEU A 47 -3.01 -53.00 11.37
CA LEU A 47 -4.07 -52.02 11.06
C LEU A 47 -4.67 -51.44 12.34
N LYS A 48 -4.94 -52.28 13.34
CA LYS A 48 -5.48 -51.81 14.62
C LYS A 48 -4.52 -50.86 15.34
N GLN A 49 -3.21 -51.08 15.23
CA GLN A 49 -2.20 -50.16 15.77
C GLN A 49 -2.23 -48.81 15.06
N GLN A 50 -2.34 -48.81 13.72
CA GLN A 50 -2.47 -47.57 12.95
C GLN A 50 -3.78 -46.83 13.29
N GLU A 51 -4.90 -47.55 13.36
CA GLU A 51 -6.20 -46.97 13.71
C GLU A 51 -6.20 -46.36 15.12
N GLU A 52 -5.52 -46.99 16.08
CA GLU A 52 -5.39 -46.44 17.44
C GLU A 52 -4.50 -45.19 17.47
N GLU A 53 -3.42 -45.13 16.68
CA GLU A 53 -2.59 -43.93 16.54
C GLU A 53 -3.34 -42.78 15.84
N GLU A 54 -4.10 -43.08 14.78
CA GLU A 54 -4.94 -42.12 14.10
C GLU A 54 -6.07 -41.64 15.02
N ALA A 55 -6.73 -42.52 15.77
CA ALA A 55 -7.76 -42.14 16.73
C ALA A 55 -7.24 -41.23 17.85
N ARG A 56 -5.97 -41.38 18.26
CA ARG A 56 -5.32 -40.46 19.20
C ARG A 56 -5.06 -39.09 18.60
N LEU A 57 -4.72 -39.01 17.32
CA LEU A 57 -4.53 -37.75 16.59
C LEU A 57 -5.87 -37.08 16.24
N GLN A 58 -6.93 -37.87 16.08
CA GLN A 58 -8.27 -37.41 15.74
C GLN A 58 -9.12 -37.04 16.98
N ASP A 59 -8.53 -37.00 18.17
CA ASP A 59 -9.24 -36.55 19.38
C ASP A 59 -9.74 -35.10 19.15
N PRO A 60 -11.05 -34.85 19.21
CA PRO A 60 -11.62 -33.52 18.96
C PRO A 60 -10.96 -32.42 19.80
N GLN A 61 -10.53 -32.74 21.02
CA GLN A 61 -9.91 -31.79 21.91
C GLN A 61 -8.50 -31.38 21.44
N GLU A 62 -7.71 -32.34 20.94
CA GLU A 62 -6.36 -32.08 20.42
C GLU A 62 -6.42 -31.25 19.13
N LEU A 63 -7.40 -31.51 18.27
CA LEU A 63 -7.62 -30.70 17.06
C LEU A 63 -7.96 -29.24 17.41
N ILE A 64 -8.84 -29.02 18.38
CA ILE A 64 -9.18 -27.67 18.86
C ILE A 64 -7.95 -26.97 19.46
N ASN A 65 -7.13 -27.69 20.24
CA ASN A 65 -5.92 -27.12 20.82
C ASN A 65 -4.91 -26.68 19.74
N MET A 66 -4.69 -27.52 18.73
CA MET A 66 -3.81 -27.22 17.60
C MET A 66 -4.31 -26.02 16.79
N GLU A 67 -5.61 -25.95 16.50
CA GLU A 67 -6.23 -24.82 15.81
C GLU A 67 -6.11 -23.52 16.62
N GLN A 68 -6.36 -23.57 17.93
CA GLN A 68 -6.19 -22.41 18.82
C GLN A 68 -4.73 -21.94 18.90
N GLU A 69 -3.77 -22.87 18.89
CA GLU A 69 -2.36 -22.51 18.88
C GLU A 69 -1.95 -21.86 17.56
N GLU A 70 -2.42 -22.38 16.43
CA GLU A 70 -2.20 -21.77 15.12
C GLU A 70 -2.86 -20.40 15.02
N ALA A 71 -4.08 -20.24 15.54
CA ALA A 71 -4.77 -18.96 15.63
C ALA A 71 -3.94 -17.94 16.43
N LYS A 72 -3.46 -18.30 17.63
CA LYS A 72 -2.59 -17.44 18.45
C LYS A 72 -1.29 -17.06 17.72
N ARG A 73 -0.67 -17.99 16.99
CA ARG A 73 0.52 -17.67 16.18
C ARG A 73 0.17 -16.66 15.09
N SER A 74 -0.91 -16.87 14.36
CA SER A 74 -1.33 -15.93 13.29
C SER A 74 -1.70 -14.55 13.84
N GLU A 75 -2.38 -14.48 14.99
CA GLU A 75 -2.70 -13.24 15.70
C GLU A 75 -1.44 -12.51 16.14
N SER A 76 -0.47 -13.23 16.73
CA SER A 76 0.79 -12.63 17.16
C SER A 76 1.57 -12.01 15.99
N VAL A 77 1.58 -12.67 14.83
CA VAL A 77 2.21 -12.14 13.61
C VAL A 77 1.52 -10.87 13.13
N ARG A 78 0.19 -10.86 13.16
CA ARG A 78 -0.60 -9.68 12.78
C ARG A 78 -0.35 -8.50 13.72
N ILE A 79 -0.31 -8.74 15.03
CA ILE A 79 -0.03 -7.71 16.03
C ILE A 79 1.36 -7.10 15.80
N ILE A 80 2.38 -7.92 15.58
CA ILE A 80 3.75 -7.43 15.31
C ILE A 80 3.79 -6.54 14.07
N PHE A 81 3.04 -6.90 13.03
CA PHE A 81 2.96 -6.09 11.81
C PHE A 81 2.27 -4.74 12.08
N GLU A 82 1.12 -4.74 12.75
CA GLU A 82 0.39 -3.52 13.11
C GLU A 82 1.21 -2.60 14.02
N GLU A 83 1.94 -3.16 15.00
CA GLU A 83 2.85 -2.40 15.86
C GLU A 83 4.00 -1.76 15.07
N ARG A 84 4.56 -2.49 14.10
CA ARG A 84 5.60 -1.95 13.23
C ARG A 84 5.10 -0.80 12.37
N GLU A 85 3.88 -0.92 11.82
CA GLU A 85 3.26 0.15 11.06
C GLU A 85 2.98 1.38 11.93
N ARG A 86 2.43 1.18 13.14
CA ARG A 86 2.23 2.25 14.12
C ARG A 86 3.54 2.95 14.48
N ALA A 87 4.59 2.19 14.76
CA ALA A 87 5.90 2.75 15.08
C ALA A 87 6.48 3.57 13.91
N TRP A 88 6.23 3.16 12.67
CA TRP A 88 6.66 3.91 11.48
C TRP A 88 5.89 5.23 11.33
N ILE A 89 4.57 5.21 11.51
CA ILE A 89 3.73 6.42 11.48
C ILE A 89 4.15 7.38 12.59
N GLU A 90 4.31 6.90 13.82
CA GLU A 90 4.74 7.70 14.96
C GLU A 90 6.13 8.33 14.72
N ALA A 91 7.09 7.55 14.19
CA ALA A 91 8.41 8.08 13.86
C ALA A 91 8.35 9.18 12.78
N MET A 92 7.48 9.03 11.78
CA MET A 92 7.24 10.05 10.75
C MET A 92 6.62 11.32 11.34
N GLU A 93 5.65 11.18 12.26
CA GLU A 93 5.05 12.31 12.96
C GLU A 93 6.05 13.04 13.85
N ILE A 94 6.87 12.32 14.61
CA ILE A 94 7.95 12.90 15.42
C ILE A 94 8.92 13.67 14.53
N ARG A 95 9.31 13.10 13.38
CA ARG A 95 10.20 13.77 12.42
C ARG A 95 9.56 15.05 11.86
N LYS A 96 8.26 15.02 11.55
CA LYS A 96 7.51 16.19 11.08
C LYS A 96 7.43 17.27 12.17
N LYS A 97 7.09 16.90 13.40
CA LYS A 97 7.03 17.81 14.55
C LYS A 97 8.39 18.46 14.81
N LYS A 98 9.49 17.69 14.80
CA LYS A 98 10.85 18.22 14.94
C LYS A 98 11.21 19.23 13.85
N ARG A 99 10.79 19.01 12.60
CA ARG A 99 11.00 19.97 11.52
C ARG A 99 10.23 21.28 11.74
N ILE A 100 8.99 21.18 12.19
CA ILE A 100 8.17 22.37 12.50
C ILE A 100 8.79 23.14 13.66
N GLU A 101 9.16 22.45 14.75
CA GLU A 101 9.78 23.07 15.91
C GLU A 101 11.14 23.72 15.58
N GLU A 102 11.96 23.09 14.73
CA GLU A 102 13.21 23.69 14.25
C GLU A 102 12.95 24.96 13.42
N GLU A 103 11.95 24.93 12.54
CA GLU A 103 11.58 26.10 11.73
C GLU A 103 11.01 27.23 12.60
N GLU A 104 10.16 26.92 13.58
CA GLU A 104 9.65 27.90 14.55
C GLU A 104 10.79 28.54 15.35
N ARG A 105 11.79 27.75 15.78
CA ARG A 105 12.98 28.29 16.44
C ARG A 105 13.79 29.21 15.51
N ARG A 106 13.89 28.88 14.21
CA ARG A 106 14.56 29.73 13.22
C ARG A 106 13.80 31.03 13.00
N ILE A 107 12.48 30.97 12.83
CA ILE A 107 11.62 32.16 12.68
C ILE A 107 11.73 33.04 13.92
N SER A 108 11.59 32.47 15.12
CA SER A 108 11.70 33.22 16.37
C SER A 108 13.07 33.87 16.55
N ALA A 109 14.16 33.21 16.16
CA ALA A 109 15.50 33.80 16.17
C ALA A 109 15.63 34.98 15.19
N LEU A 110 15.09 34.84 13.96
CA LEU A 110 15.07 35.92 12.97
C LEU A 110 14.21 37.11 13.43
N GLU A 111 13.05 36.85 14.03
CA GLU A 111 12.18 37.88 14.60
C GLU A 111 12.89 38.64 15.74
N TYR A 112 13.62 37.94 16.61
CA TYR A 112 14.41 38.57 17.67
C TYR A 112 15.54 39.44 17.10
N GLU A 113 16.26 38.97 16.09
CA GLU A 113 17.30 39.75 15.41
C GLU A 113 16.71 40.98 14.70
N GLU A 114 15.56 40.83 14.05
CA GLU A 114 14.86 41.93 13.38
C GLU A 114 14.36 42.97 14.37
N LEU A 115 13.80 42.55 15.51
CA LEU A 115 13.41 43.46 16.61
C LEU A 115 14.61 44.21 17.17
N SER A 116 15.74 43.52 17.39
CA SER A 116 16.99 44.14 17.85
C SER A 116 17.49 45.18 16.84
N ARG A 117 17.52 44.83 15.54
CA ARG A 117 17.90 45.75 14.47
C ARG A 117 16.96 46.95 14.39
N LYS A 118 15.63 46.73 14.46
CA LYS A 118 14.62 47.81 14.48
C LYS A 118 14.80 48.73 15.69
N GLN A 119 15.15 48.19 16.86
CA GLN A 119 15.42 48.99 18.05
C GLN A 119 16.70 49.83 17.88
N GLN A 120 17.77 49.26 17.32
CA GLN A 120 18.98 50.03 16.99
C GLN A 120 18.70 51.15 15.97
N ILE A 121 17.93 50.85 14.92
CA ILE A 121 17.52 51.84 13.90
C ILE A 121 16.62 52.93 14.53
N LYS A 122 15.68 52.56 15.40
CA LYS A 122 14.80 53.52 16.09
C LYS A 122 15.57 54.44 17.04
N ASN A 123 16.60 53.91 17.71
CA ASN A 123 17.49 54.71 18.54
C ASN A 123 18.42 55.63 17.71
N ALA A 124 18.64 55.33 16.42
CA ALA A 124 19.46 56.12 15.50
C ALA A 124 18.65 57.09 14.61
N ASN A 125 17.34 56.87 14.44
CA ASN A 125 16.43 57.67 13.60
C ASN A 125 15.41 58.47 14.43
N ASP A 126 15.80 58.97 15.61
CA ASP A 126 15.05 60.06 16.28
C ASP A 126 15.37 61.42 15.62
N ASP A 127 15.44 61.43 14.28
CA ASP A 127 15.58 62.61 13.42
C ASP A 127 14.80 62.31 12.12
N GLY A 128 13.85 63.19 11.80
CA GLY A 128 12.71 62.98 10.90
C GLY A 128 13.01 62.57 9.45
N ASP A 129 12.05 61.87 8.83
CA ASP A 129 11.26 62.39 7.69
C ASP A 129 10.35 61.31 7.06
N ASP A 130 9.03 61.58 7.04
CA ASP A 130 7.99 60.74 6.42
C ASP A 130 7.59 61.31 5.04
N ASP A 131 8.49 61.17 4.07
CA ASP A 131 8.43 61.87 2.77
C ASP A 131 7.99 60.97 1.58
N TRP A 132 7.08 60.02 1.81
CA TRP A 132 6.68 59.03 0.80
C TRP A 132 5.18 58.76 0.74
N GLU A 133 4.60 58.69 -0.46
CA GLU A 133 3.19 58.37 -0.69
C GLU A 133 3.06 57.02 -1.43
N TYR A 134 2.13 56.17 -0.97
CA TYR A 134 1.86 54.86 -1.59
C TYR A 134 0.81 54.99 -2.69
N VAL A 135 1.26 54.93 -3.95
CA VAL A 135 0.40 54.95 -5.14
C VAL A 135 0.08 53.52 -5.59
N GLU A 136 -1.17 53.28 -5.98
CA GLU A 136 -1.68 51.98 -6.44
C GLU A 136 -1.38 51.81 -7.95
N GLU A 137 -0.09 51.74 -8.30
CA GLU A 137 0.39 51.64 -9.69
C GLU A 137 1.18 50.34 -9.88
N GLY A 138 0.47 49.23 -10.04
CA GLY A 138 1.08 47.94 -10.35
C GLY A 138 0.03 46.88 -10.73
N PRO A 139 0.35 45.96 -11.65
CA PRO A 139 -0.55 44.86 -11.98
C PRO A 139 -0.84 44.01 -10.74
N ALA A 140 -2.12 43.68 -10.53
CA ALA A 140 -2.55 42.94 -9.35
C ALA A 140 -1.92 41.55 -9.31
N GLU A 141 -1.49 41.15 -8.12
CA GLU A 141 -0.96 39.81 -7.90
C GLU A 141 -2.13 38.89 -7.55
N ILE A 142 -2.27 37.83 -8.34
CA ILE A 142 -3.28 36.78 -8.12
C ILE A 142 -2.59 35.70 -7.32
N ILE A 143 -2.94 35.60 -6.04
CA ILE A 143 -2.42 34.57 -5.15
C ILE A 143 -3.44 33.45 -5.11
N TRP A 144 -3.01 32.26 -5.51
CA TRP A 144 -3.79 31.03 -5.43
C TRP A 144 -3.45 30.32 -4.12
N GLN A 145 -4.41 30.26 -3.20
CA GLN A 145 -4.28 29.52 -1.95
C GLN A 145 -5.36 28.45 -1.91
N GLU A 146 -4.94 27.19 -2.01
CA GLU A 146 -5.80 26.00 -1.92
C GLU A 146 -6.97 26.05 -2.92
N ASN A 147 -8.18 26.48 -2.54
CA ASN A 147 -9.33 26.61 -3.44
C ASN A 147 -9.83 28.06 -3.62
N GLU A 148 -9.12 29.04 -3.09
CA GLU A 148 -9.52 30.45 -3.10
C GLU A 148 -8.52 31.30 -3.89
N ILE A 149 -9.07 32.25 -4.66
CA ILE A 149 -8.30 33.21 -5.44
C ILE A 149 -8.36 34.55 -4.72
N THR A 150 -7.21 35.02 -4.21
CA THR A 150 -7.10 36.36 -3.62
C THR A 150 -6.38 37.29 -4.58
N VAL A 151 -7.06 38.35 -5.03
CA VAL A 151 -6.48 39.37 -5.91
C VAL A 151 -5.95 40.52 -5.04
N LYS A 152 -4.63 40.61 -4.87
CA LYS A 152 -3.97 41.66 -4.09
C LYS A 152 -3.39 42.72 -5.03
N LYS A 153 -3.92 43.93 -4.97
CA LYS A 153 -3.32 45.08 -5.68
C LYS A 153 -2.00 45.45 -5.00
N LYS A 154 -0.91 45.47 -5.77
CA LYS A 154 0.40 45.92 -5.26
C LYS A 154 0.39 47.45 -5.17
N ARG A 155 0.77 47.99 -4.01
CA ARG A 155 1.01 49.43 -3.80
C ARG A 155 2.51 49.67 -3.85
N VAL A 156 2.94 50.65 -4.64
CA VAL A 156 4.35 51.02 -4.78
C VAL A 156 4.61 52.31 -4.00
N LYS A 157 5.71 52.33 -3.24
CA LYS A 157 6.15 53.52 -2.50
C LYS A 157 6.88 54.44 -3.47
N VAL A 158 6.29 55.59 -3.78
CA VAL A 158 6.84 56.56 -4.75
C VAL A 158 7.26 57.82 -3.98
N PRO A 159 8.42 58.43 -4.27
CA PRO A 159 8.78 59.71 -3.67
C PRO A 159 7.77 60.74 -4.17
N LYS A 160 7.27 61.63 -3.29
CA LYS A 160 6.35 62.71 -3.70
C LYS A 160 6.99 63.56 -4.80
N ARG A 161 6.69 63.25 -6.05
CA ARG A 161 7.01 64.08 -7.23
C ARG A 161 5.72 64.37 -7.96
N ASN A 162 5.62 65.61 -8.42
CA ASN A 162 4.43 66.24 -8.97
C ASN A 162 3.70 65.34 -9.98
N LYS A 163 2.38 65.23 -9.78
CA LYS A 163 1.42 64.41 -10.51
C LYS A 163 1.26 64.91 -11.95
N ASP A 164 2.21 64.63 -12.83
CA ASP A 164 2.02 64.77 -14.28
C ASP A 164 3.17 64.06 -14.98
N GLN A 165 2.95 62.81 -15.44
CA GLN A 165 3.44 62.29 -16.73
C GLN A 165 3.42 60.75 -16.81
N ARG A 166 2.88 60.28 -17.95
CA ARG A 166 3.13 59.01 -18.68
C ARG A 166 2.11 57.90 -18.44
N SER A 167 1.00 57.89 -19.16
CA SER A 167 0.82 57.50 -20.59
C SER A 167 0.86 55.98 -20.81
N ILE A 168 -0.35 55.45 -21.01
CA ILE A 168 -0.71 54.25 -21.77
C ILE A 168 0.35 53.93 -22.83
N LYS A 169 0.96 52.75 -22.74
CA LYS A 169 1.59 52.08 -23.87
C LYS A 169 0.95 50.71 -24.01
N GLU A 170 0.24 50.53 -25.11
CA GLU A 170 -0.29 49.25 -25.58
C GLU A 170 0.88 48.33 -25.94
N ASP A 171 0.93 47.18 -25.27
CA ASP A 171 1.93 46.14 -25.44
C ASP A 171 1.67 45.37 -26.74
N SER A 172 2.22 45.90 -27.83
CA SER A 172 2.00 45.42 -29.21
C SER A 172 2.84 44.20 -29.58
N ASP A 173 3.70 43.72 -28.68
CA ASP A 173 4.68 42.64 -28.93
C ASP A 173 4.34 41.32 -28.22
N ARG A 174 3.12 41.17 -27.69
CA ARG A 174 2.71 39.92 -27.04
C ARG A 174 2.41 38.86 -28.12
N PRO A 175 3.15 37.75 -28.22
CA PRO A 175 2.83 36.71 -29.19
C PRO A 175 1.48 36.07 -28.83
N THR A 176 0.43 36.45 -29.54
CA THR A 176 -0.89 35.80 -29.49
C THR A 176 -0.86 34.53 -30.32
N SER A 177 -0.04 33.57 -29.91
CA SER A 177 -0.25 32.18 -30.31
C SER A 177 0.63 31.29 -29.44
N ASN A 178 0.01 30.62 -28.47
CA ASN A 178 0.52 29.34 -28.02
C ASN A 178 0.26 28.37 -29.19
N PRO A 179 1.29 27.89 -29.92
CA PRO A 179 1.04 26.93 -30.99
C PRO A 179 0.34 25.72 -30.38
N LEU A 180 -0.68 25.21 -31.08
CA LEU A 180 -1.37 24.00 -30.63
C LEU A 180 -0.32 22.89 -30.44
N PRO A 181 -0.47 22.07 -29.39
CA PRO A 181 0.48 20.98 -29.14
C PRO A 181 0.59 20.10 -30.39
N PRO A 182 1.78 19.56 -30.70
CA PRO A 182 1.95 18.66 -31.83
C PRO A 182 0.95 17.51 -31.70
N GLN A 183 0.25 17.19 -32.79
CA GLN A 183 -0.68 16.07 -32.80
C GLN A 183 0.09 14.79 -32.47
N SER A 184 -0.31 14.10 -31.41
CA SER A 184 0.29 12.83 -31.02
C SER A 184 -0.08 11.75 -32.03
N GLU A 185 0.76 10.73 -32.19
CA GLU A 185 0.48 9.58 -33.08
C GLU A 185 -0.88 8.92 -32.76
N ALA A 186 -1.32 8.99 -31.50
CA ALA A 186 -2.64 8.52 -31.06
C ALA A 186 -3.83 9.28 -31.71
N PHE A 187 -3.64 10.51 -32.17
CA PHE A 187 -4.67 11.27 -32.87
C PHE A 187 -4.92 10.73 -34.29
N ASP A 188 -3.87 10.22 -34.96
CA ASP A 188 -3.98 9.62 -36.28
C ASP A 188 -4.72 8.27 -36.21
N ASP A 189 -4.46 7.47 -35.17
CA ASP A 189 -5.18 6.21 -34.90
C ASP A 189 -6.68 6.46 -34.67
N TYR A 190 -7.03 7.50 -33.90
CA TYR A 190 -8.43 7.89 -33.68
C TYR A 190 -9.14 8.29 -34.98
N LYS A 191 -8.44 9.05 -35.83
CA LYS A 191 -8.99 9.49 -37.13
C LYS A 191 -9.18 8.32 -38.09
N MET A 192 -8.28 7.33 -38.07
CA MET A 192 -8.41 6.10 -38.85
C MET A 192 -9.59 5.24 -38.39
N LEU A 193 -9.79 5.07 -37.08
CA LEU A 193 -10.93 4.35 -36.52
C LEU A 193 -12.27 5.02 -36.83
N LEU A 194 -12.32 6.36 -36.86
CA LEU A 194 -13.52 7.11 -37.26
C LEU A 194 -13.86 6.91 -38.73
N TYR A 195 -12.87 6.94 -39.63
CA TYR A 195 -13.07 6.70 -41.06
C TYR A 195 -13.52 5.27 -41.37
N GLN A 196 -13.08 4.30 -40.57
CA GLN A 196 -13.50 2.90 -40.69
C GLN A 196 -14.93 2.68 -40.21
N ARG A 197 -15.38 3.43 -39.18
CA ARG A 197 -16.77 3.40 -38.70
C ARG A 197 -17.76 4.13 -39.59
N SER A 198 -17.31 5.10 -40.40
CA SER A 198 -18.16 5.84 -41.33
C SER A 198 -18.28 5.20 -42.72
N SER A 199 -17.61 4.07 -42.95
CA SER A 199 -17.58 3.38 -44.26
C SER A 199 -18.38 2.07 -44.28
N CYS A 200 -19.32 1.88 -43.34
CA CYS A 200 -20.35 0.84 -43.39
C CYS A 200 -21.73 1.46 -43.65
#